data_AF-A0AAW2XAT9-F1
#
_entry.id   AF-A0AAW2XAT9-F1
#
_cell.length_a   1.000
_cell.length_b   1.000
_cell.length_c   1.000
_cell.angle_alpha   90.00
_cell.angle_beta   90.00
_cell.angle_gamma   90.00
#
_symmetry.space_group_name_H-M   'P 1'
#
loop_
_entity.id
_entity.type
_entity.pdbx_description
1 polymer ?
#
loop_
_entity_poly.entity_id
_entity_poly.type
_entity_poly.pdbx_seq_one_letter_code
_entity_poly.pdbx_strand_id
1 'polypeptide(L)'
;MDLFRKAKTVRLISHKDKYLVAEEDCLTVSQDRDGSTKNAVWTVEFVEGKNCIRLQSCYGTYLTASSIPFLPGVTGKKVIQTWSSSVIPGRNGNP
;
A
#
# COMPACT_ATOMS: atom_id res chain seq x y z
N MET A 1 14.45 11.02 -2.32
CA MET A 1 13.15 10.89 -3.03
C MET A 1 13.30 10.95 -4.55
N ASP A 2 14.51 11.16 -5.07
CA ASP A 2 14.75 11.49 -6.49
C ASP A 2 14.55 10.30 -7.43
N LEU A 3 14.70 9.08 -6.93
CA LEU A 3 14.36 7.86 -7.66
C LEU A 3 12.87 7.86 -8.08
N PHE A 4 11.99 8.27 -7.17
CA PHE A 4 10.55 8.38 -7.40
C PHE A 4 10.17 9.60 -8.25
N ARG A 5 11.05 10.61 -8.38
CA ARG A 5 10.82 11.73 -9.30
C ARG A 5 10.99 11.30 -10.76
N LYS A 6 11.85 10.30 -11.01
CA LYS A 6 12.08 9.73 -12.35
C LYS A 6 11.11 8.59 -12.65
N ALA A 7 10.75 7.80 -11.64
CA ALA A 7 9.86 6.65 -11.77
C ALA A 7 8.40 7.02 -11.40
N LYS A 8 7.50 7.00 -12.39
CA LYS A 8 6.05 7.20 -12.17
C LYS A 8 5.41 6.03 -11.43
N THR A 9 5.99 4.83 -11.55
CA THR A 9 5.49 3.61 -10.94
C THR A 9 6.65 2.79 -10.37
N VAL A 10 6.37 1.99 -9.35
CA VAL A 10 7.35 1.14 -8.66
C VAL A 10 6.77 -0.24 -8.37
N ARG A 11 7.64 -1.20 -8.14
CA ARG A 11 7.31 -2.52 -7.59
C ARG A 11 8.04 -2.67 -6.26
N LEU A 12 7.34 -3.12 -5.23
CA LEU A 12 7.92 -3.35 -3.91
C LEU A 12 8.28 -4.83 -3.80
N ILE A 13 9.57 -5.12 -3.64
CA ILE A 13 10.09 -6.49 -3.53
C ILE A 13 10.60 -6.69 -2.11
N SER A 14 10.17 -7.77 -1.47
CA SER A 14 10.68 -8.20 -0.17
C SER A 14 12.04 -8.90 -0.30
N HIS A 15 12.77 -9.05 0.81
CA HIS A 15 14.03 -9.80 0.84
C HIS A 15 13.92 -11.26 0.36
N LYS A 16 12.71 -11.82 0.31
CA LYS A 16 12.43 -13.19 -0.15
C LYS A 16 12.00 -13.23 -1.62
N ASP A 17 12.31 -12.18 -2.39
CA ASP A 17 11.97 -12.05 -3.80
C ASP A 17 10.46 -12.16 -4.07
N LYS A 18 9.66 -11.64 -3.13
CA LYS A 18 8.20 -11.54 -3.30
C LYS A 18 7.78 -10.10 -3.51
N TYR A 19 6.98 -9.87 -4.53
CA TYR A 19 6.35 -8.62 -4.87
C TYR A 19 5.15 -8.36 -3.97
N LEU A 20 4.96 -7.10 -3.56
CA LEU A 20 3.73 -6.67 -2.93
C LEU A 20 2.65 -6.51 -4.00
N VAL A 21 1.58 -7.30 -3.87
CA VAL A 21 0.50 -7.39 -4.85
C VAL A 21 -0.79 -6.87 -4.22
N ALA A 22 -1.48 -6.00 -4.95
CA ALA A 22 -2.83 -5.56 -4.63
C ALA A 22 -3.84 -6.68 -4.95
N GLU A 23 -4.71 -7.02 -4.01
CA GLU A 23 -5.75 -8.01 -4.25
C GLU A 23 -6.97 -7.38 -4.95
N GLU A 24 -7.74 -8.22 -5.66
CA GLU A 24 -8.95 -7.78 -6.36
C GLU A 24 -10.05 -7.29 -5.40
N ASP A 25 -9.99 -7.72 -4.14
CA ASP A 25 -10.88 -7.24 -3.07
C ASP A 25 -10.70 -5.74 -2.75
N CYS A 26 -9.67 -5.09 -3.32
CA CYS A 26 -9.35 -3.68 -3.14
C CYS A 26 -9.11 -3.26 -1.68
N LEU A 27 -8.92 -4.23 -0.79
CA LEU A 27 -8.82 -4.06 0.67
C LEU A 27 -7.55 -4.70 1.21
N THR A 28 -7.13 -5.84 0.67
CA THR A 28 -5.98 -6.59 1.17
C THR A 28 -4.82 -6.54 0.20
N VAL A 29 -3.62 -6.75 0.73
CA VAL A 29 -2.41 -6.93 -0.08
C VAL A 29 -1.81 -8.29 0.24
N SER A 30 -1.22 -8.91 -0.76
CA SER A 30 -0.52 -10.18 -0.64
C SER A 30 0.92 -10.05 -1.12
N GLN A 31 1.67 -11.14 -0.98
CA GLN A 31 3.03 -11.25 -1.46
C GLN A 31 3.15 -12.43 -2.42
N ASP A 32 3.39 -12.14 -3.69
CA ASP A 32 3.52 -13.13 -4.76
C ASP A 32 4.95 -13.12 -5.35
N ARG A 33 5.39 -14.22 -5.94
CA ARG A 33 6.63 -14.26 -6.74
C ARG A 33 6.41 -13.70 -8.15
N ASP A 34 5.18 -13.66 -8.64
CA ASP A 34 4.86 -13.08 -9.94
C ASP A 34 4.66 -11.56 -9.87
N GLY A 35 5.74 -10.83 -10.15
CA GLY A 35 5.75 -9.37 -10.26
C GLY A 35 5.33 -8.83 -11.63
N SER A 36 4.98 -9.70 -12.58
CA SER A 36 4.59 -9.28 -13.95
C SER A 36 3.17 -8.70 -14.00
N THR A 37 2.35 -9.05 -13.00
CA THR A 37 0.96 -8.59 -12.90
C THR A 37 0.86 -7.08 -12.68
N LYS A 38 -0.20 -6.47 -13.23
CA LYS A 38 -0.55 -5.07 -12.97
C LYS A 38 -0.78 -4.79 -11.48
N ASN A 39 -1.20 -5.82 -10.74
CA ASN A 39 -1.46 -5.79 -9.32
C ASN A 39 -0.18 -5.57 -8.49
N ALA A 40 0.99 -5.95 -9.01
CA ALA A 40 2.29 -5.70 -8.39
C ALA A 40 2.82 -4.27 -8.65
N VAL A 41 2.17 -3.49 -9.52
CA VAL A 41 2.60 -2.14 -9.91
C VAL A 41 1.90 -1.10 -9.04
N TRP A 42 2.71 -0.24 -8.42
CA TRP A 42 2.24 0.84 -7.56
C TRP A 42 2.62 2.19 -8.16
N THR A 43 1.63 3.03 -8.45
CA THR A 43 1.85 4.41 -8.91
C THR A 43 2.27 5.28 -7.75
N VAL A 44 3.30 6.11 -7.97
CA VAL A 44 3.84 6.98 -6.93
C VAL A 44 3.23 8.37 -7.08
N GLU A 45 2.51 8.79 -6.05
CA GLU A 45 1.96 10.13 -5.95
C GLU A 45 2.69 10.92 -4.87
N PHE A 46 3.16 12.12 -5.19
CA PHE A 46 3.76 13.02 -4.21
C PHE A 46 2.68 13.80 -3.48
N VAL A 47 2.75 13.81 -2.15
CA VAL A 47 1.83 14.62 -1.34
C VAL A 47 2.38 16.03 -1.25
N GLU A 48 1.69 17.00 -1.85
CA GLU A 48 2.08 18.40 -1.80
C GLU A 48 2.17 18.90 -0.34
N GLY A 49 3.23 19.67 -0.04
CA GLY A 49 3.48 20.19 1.31
C GLY A 49 4.03 19.17 2.31
N LYS A 50 4.29 17.91 1.92
CA LYS A 50 4.92 16.90 2.77
C LYS A 50 6.03 16.18 2.01
N ASN A 51 7.08 15.77 2.73
CA ASN A 51 8.13 14.92 2.14
C ASN A 51 7.72 13.44 2.17
N CYS A 52 6.51 13.13 1.69
CA CYS A 52 5.98 11.78 1.66
C CYS A 52 5.32 11.47 0.31
N ILE A 53 5.26 10.17 0.00
CA ILE A 53 4.60 9.63 -1.18
C ILE A 53 3.41 8.78 -0.77
N ARG A 54 2.43 8.69 -1.66
CA ARG A 54 1.37 7.69 -1.63
C ARG A 54 1.63 6.70 -2.75
N LEU A 55 1.32 5.44 -2.47
CA LEU A 55 1.41 4.36 -3.42
C LEU A 55 -0.01 3.93 -3.78
N GLN A 56 -0.39 4.15 -5.03
CA GLN A 56 -1.69 3.79 -5.56
C GLN A 56 -1.60 2.45 -6.32
N SER A 57 -2.53 1.55 -6.07
CA SER A 57 -2.66 0.28 -6.78
C SER A 57 -3.31 0.46 -8.15
N CYS A 58 -3.29 -0.59 -8.98
CA CYS A 58 -4.02 -0.62 -10.24
C CYS A 58 -5.55 -0.48 -10.10
N TYR A 59 -6.09 -0.59 -8.89
CA TYR A 59 -7.51 -0.44 -8.57
C TYR A 59 -7.88 0.98 -8.11
N GLY A 60 -6.93 1.92 -8.08
CA GLY A 60 -7.15 3.28 -7.59
C GLY A 60 -7.20 3.40 -6.06
N THR A 61 -6.89 2.33 -5.34
CA THR A 61 -6.76 2.32 -3.87
C THR A 61 -5.33 2.59 -3.45
N TYR A 62 -5.13 2.99 -2.20
CA TYR A 62 -3.83 3.40 -1.68
C TYR A 62 -3.33 2.44 -0.61
N LEU A 63 -2.01 2.27 -0.59
CA LEU A 63 -1.34 1.50 0.43
C LEU A 63 -1.39 2.24 1.77
N THR A 64 -2.06 1.64 2.76
CA THR A 64 -2.28 2.21 4.08
C THR A 64 -1.78 1.26 5.16
N ALA A 65 -0.95 1.78 6.07
CA ALA A 65 -0.56 1.04 7.27
C ALA A 65 -1.75 0.99 8.24
N SER A 66 -2.29 -0.20 8.49
CA SER A 66 -3.38 -0.39 9.47
C SER A 66 -2.81 -0.54 10.88
N SER A 67 -3.67 -0.42 11.90
CA SER A 67 -3.36 -0.80 13.28
C SER A 67 -3.59 -2.29 13.57
N ILE A 68 -3.99 -3.07 12.57
CA ILE A 68 -4.35 -4.48 12.74
C ILE A 68 -3.07 -5.29 12.95
N PRO A 69 -2.93 -6.04 14.06
CA PRO A 69 -1.79 -6.92 14.27
C PRO A 69 -1.78 -8.02 13.19
N PHE A 70 -0.61 -8.29 12.62
CA PHE A 70 -0.46 -9.26 11.55
C PHE A 70 -0.57 -10.71 12.06
N LEU A 71 0.10 -11.02 13.18
CA LEU A 71 -0.03 -12.29 13.89
C LEU A 71 0.02 -12.04 15.41
N PRO A 72 -0.59 -12.91 16.23
CA PRO A 72 -0.45 -12.86 17.68
C PRO A 72 1.02 -12.97 18.09
N GLY A 73 1.50 -12.06 18.95
CA GLY A 73 2.85 -12.13 19.52
C GLY A 73 3.98 -11.52 18.68
N VAL A 74 3.70 -10.95 17.49
CA VAL A 74 4.68 -10.15 16.73
C VAL A 74 4.25 -8.68 16.65
N THR A 75 5.23 -7.79 16.64
CA THR A 75 5.05 -6.32 16.54
C THR A 75 4.70 -5.85 15.12
N GLY A 76 4.39 -6.77 14.20
CA GLY A 76 4.04 -6.46 12.81
C GLY A 76 2.59 -6.00 12.67
N LYS A 77 2.38 -4.88 11.98
CA LYS A 77 1.05 -4.40 11.59
C LYS A 77 0.76 -4.74 10.14
N LYS A 78 -0.48 -5.12 9.84
CA LYS A 78 -0.92 -5.45 8.49
C LYS A 78 -0.99 -4.19 7.64
N VAL A 79 -0.55 -4.28 6.40
CA VAL A 79 -0.77 -3.25 5.39
C VAL A 79 -2.06 -3.59 4.64
N ILE A 80 -2.87 -2.58 4.35
CA ILE A 80 -4.17 -2.73 3.67
C ILE A 80 -4.27 -1.73 2.52
N GLN A 81 -5.28 -1.92 1.68
CA GLN A 81 -5.67 -0.99 0.64
C GLN A 81 -6.89 -0.18 1.09
N THR A 82 -6.88 1.13 0.85
CA THR A 82 -8.02 2.01 1.17
C THR A 82 -8.25 3.02 0.07
N TRP A 83 -9.50 3.37 -0.22
CA TRP A 83 -9.82 4.47 -1.12
C TRP A 83 -9.37 5.82 -0.55
N SER A 84 -8.97 6.75 -1.43
CA SER A 84 -8.51 8.10 -1.04
C SER A 84 -9.58 9.00 -0.43
N SER A 85 -10.85 8.60 -0.45
CA SER A 85 -11.93 9.36 0.20
C SER A 85 -12.05 8.97 1.66
N SER A 86 -11.39 9.74 2.54
CA SER A 86 -11.69 10.06 3.95
C SER A 86 -12.69 9.22 4.78
N VAL A 87 -12.77 7.91 4.60
CA VAL A 87 -13.60 7.01 5.42
C VAL A 87 -12.77 5.78 5.70
N ILE A 88 -12.00 5.83 6.77
CA ILE A 88 -11.56 4.61 7.45
C ILE A 88 -12.81 4.12 8.20
N PRO A 89 -13.45 3.00 7.81
CA PRO A 89 -14.54 2.45 8.60
C PRO A 89 -13.94 2.01 9.94
N GLY A 90 -14.28 2.71 11.03
CA GLY A 90 -13.80 2.40 12.38
C GLY A 90 -13.03 3.49 13.10
N ARG A 91 -12.78 4.67 12.51
CA ARG A 91 -12.28 5.84 13.27
C ARG A 91 -13.43 6.73 13.73
N ASN A 92 -14.37 6.14 14.48
CA ASN A 92 -15.32 6.89 15.29
C ASN A 92 -14.63 7.25 16.61
N GLY A 93 -13.86 8.34 16.61
CA GLY A 93 -13.48 9.03 17.83
C GLY A 93 -14.60 9.99 18.20
N ASN A 94 -15.36 9.65 19.23
CA ASN A 94 -16.29 10.55 19.94
C ASN A 94 -15.52 11.82 20.42
N PRO A 95 -16.17 12.99 20.58
CA PRO A 95 -15.50 14.24 20.94
C PRO A 95 -14.91 14.22 22.36
#